data_AF-A0A2S3QRW0-F1
#
_entry.id   AF-A0A2S3QRW0-F1
#
_cell.length_a   1.000
_cell.length_b   1.000
_cell.length_c   1.000
_cell.angle_alpha   90.00
_cell.angle_beta   90.00
_cell.angle_gamma   90.00
#
_symmetry.space_group_name_H-M   'P 1'
#
loop_
_entity.id
_entity.type
_entity.pdbx_description
1 polymer ?
#
loop_
_entity_poly.entity_id
_entity_poly.type
_entity_poly.pdbx_seq_one_letter_code
_entity_poly.pdbx_strand_id
1 'polypeptide(L)'
;MRFIIVLSLFFNTYAAQKLRHKKIDINKDGKIDRIEISLGKKIVEIQEDRNGDGKFEFITKFNLKEIYKQTLQDTNGDGKIDRRVSYRKLNDSQFQATIEVDKDFDGVFEIKYKNTQSLIQKQECHLPQSKSVIGELSALVNKVSASFDDGFLPTDFGYRIENACLSKWGQDFPNFLKSSIHDGIACLKELGKDIKNPVGSTRIAYDLEQLLSKNEVTVMCTDRADDMKYWEGTLAYASVSEKTQDAYGGKVKHPYMAINPGQPTSLEFTPEGDAERNELRKTLFHEQLHNLGYSHGEGFEFSYACEDCCLSYNSDDEKARVEAACRVCKGDYNNEGDVRYVRDFLDYSKHAYLSSNGMRATINYIKENPGSIEAQVLLARAQGEYFNPIGLHLSTLIVSDWGPKMYDNEMANELIDKIEAESSADYAAYPSARIVASVFHEAYIKQDPVKTLELLKNNISAIKDNLNKRMKDTDMYNDYYASSVKDSLSIVIDDLYLNDHLGLGTGHTLELQEIRNSLKEDDFY
;
A
#
# COMPACT_ATOMS: atom_id res chain seq x y z
N MET A 1 44.89 -45.33 44.20
CA MET A 1 44.49 -44.33 43.19
C MET A 1 43.12 -44.71 42.64
N ARG A 2 42.05 -44.05 43.08
CA ARG A 2 40.69 -44.21 42.54
C ARG A 2 40.44 -43.01 41.61
N PHE A 3 40.34 -43.24 40.31
CA PHE A 3 39.86 -42.23 39.37
C PHE A 3 38.34 -42.24 39.38
N ILE A 4 37.74 -41.17 39.91
CA ILE A 4 36.33 -40.86 39.76
C ILE A 4 36.18 -40.16 38.41
N ILE A 5 35.56 -40.83 37.44
CA ILE A 5 35.11 -40.21 36.19
C ILE A 5 33.82 -39.46 36.53
N VAL A 6 33.90 -38.13 36.59
CA VAL A 6 32.73 -37.26 36.63
C VAL A 6 32.19 -37.19 35.20
N LEU A 7 31.14 -37.97 34.93
CA LEU A 7 30.38 -37.89 33.69
C LEU A 7 29.45 -36.67 33.81
N SER A 8 29.88 -35.51 33.28
CA SER A 8 29.03 -34.33 33.16
C SER A 8 27.93 -34.58 32.14
N LEU A 9 26.73 -34.92 32.62
CA LEU A 9 25.49 -34.90 31.86
C LEU A 9 25.14 -33.44 31.49
N PHE A 10 25.51 -33.02 30.29
CA PHE A 10 24.88 -31.86 29.65
C PHE A 10 23.45 -32.24 29.26
N PHE A 11 22.50 -31.98 30.16
CA PHE A 11 21.09 -31.90 29.78
C PHE A 11 20.90 -30.65 28.91
N ASN A 12 20.95 -30.81 27.60
CA ASN A 12 20.36 -29.85 26.68
C ASN A 12 18.84 -29.95 26.82
N THR A 13 18.26 -29.16 27.73
CA THR A 13 16.81 -28.95 27.77
C THR A 13 16.43 -28.06 26.58
N TYR A 14 16.17 -28.65 25.42
CA TYR A 14 15.36 -28.00 24.41
C TYR A 14 13.93 -27.95 24.95
N ALA A 15 13.60 -26.89 25.66
CA ALA A 15 12.20 -26.62 26.03
C ALA A 15 11.42 -26.42 24.72
N ALA A 16 10.58 -27.41 24.36
CA ALA A 16 9.62 -27.25 23.29
C ALA A 16 8.72 -26.05 23.64
N GLN A 17 8.79 -24.98 22.85
CA GLN A 17 7.99 -23.79 23.08
C GLN A 17 6.51 -24.16 22.90
N LYS A 18 5.69 -23.93 23.94
CA LYS A 18 4.25 -24.23 23.92
C LYS A 18 3.51 -23.10 23.22
N LEU A 19 2.55 -23.46 22.37
CA LEU A 19 1.60 -22.50 21.79
C LEU A 19 0.73 -21.86 22.88
N ARG A 20 0.54 -20.55 22.79
CA ARG A 20 -0.35 -19.76 23.65
C ARG A 20 -1.48 -19.20 22.80
N HIS A 21 -2.69 -19.19 23.37
CA HIS A 21 -3.88 -18.63 22.73
C HIS A 21 -4.37 -17.45 23.58
N LYS A 22 -4.54 -16.29 22.96
CA LYS A 22 -5.10 -15.09 23.59
C LYS A 22 -6.40 -14.75 22.87
N LYS A 23 -7.53 -14.84 23.59
CA LYS A 23 -8.84 -14.41 23.10
C LYS A 23 -9.02 -12.93 23.40
N ILE A 24 -9.48 -12.16 22.43
CA ILE A 24 -9.57 -10.71 22.50
C ILE A 24 -10.98 -10.29 22.09
N ASP A 25 -11.60 -9.53 22.97
CA ASP A 25 -12.83 -8.76 22.75
C ASP A 25 -12.39 -7.29 22.61
N ILE A 26 -12.31 -6.82 21.36
CA ILE A 26 -11.77 -5.51 21.00
C ILE A 26 -12.80 -4.42 21.28
N ASN A 27 -14.09 -4.65 20.94
CA ASN A 27 -15.16 -3.67 21.12
C ASN A 27 -15.82 -3.72 22.51
N LYS A 28 -15.48 -4.73 23.33
CA LYS A 28 -15.99 -4.98 24.70
C LYS A 28 -17.48 -5.30 24.74
N ASP A 29 -18.01 -5.96 23.72
CA ASP A 29 -19.41 -6.36 23.64
C ASP A 29 -19.70 -7.73 24.29
N GLY A 30 -18.66 -8.41 24.79
CA GLY A 30 -18.73 -9.73 25.41
C GLY A 30 -18.53 -10.90 24.45
N LYS A 31 -18.32 -10.65 23.16
CA LYS A 31 -17.95 -11.64 22.15
C LYS A 31 -16.44 -11.59 21.87
N ILE A 32 -15.91 -12.67 21.30
CA ILE A 32 -14.49 -12.73 20.95
C ILE A 32 -14.33 -12.39 19.49
N ASP A 33 -13.66 -11.29 19.18
CA ASP A 33 -13.41 -10.84 17.80
C ASP A 33 -12.13 -11.41 17.21
N ARG A 34 -11.16 -11.73 18.08
CA ARG A 34 -9.82 -12.18 17.66
C ARG A 34 -9.25 -13.25 18.57
N ILE A 35 -8.57 -14.21 17.97
CA ILE A 35 -7.69 -15.17 18.65
C ILE A 35 -6.27 -15.02 18.12
N GLU A 36 -5.34 -14.67 19.00
CA GLU A 36 -3.91 -14.65 18.68
C GLU A 36 -3.25 -15.94 19.18
N ILE A 37 -2.53 -16.61 18.28
CA ILE A 37 -1.76 -17.81 18.57
C ILE A 37 -0.27 -17.48 18.48
N SER A 38 0.45 -17.72 19.57
CA SER A 38 1.86 -17.36 19.70
C SER A 38 2.74 -18.55 20.05
N LEU A 39 3.92 -18.61 19.43
CA LEU A 39 5.02 -19.49 19.79
C LEU A 39 6.09 -18.67 20.51
N GLY A 40 6.18 -18.81 21.83
CA GLY A 40 7.03 -17.95 22.65
C GLY A 40 6.51 -16.51 22.67
N LYS A 41 7.34 -15.55 22.23
CA LYS A 41 6.97 -14.13 22.09
C LYS A 41 6.43 -13.77 20.70
N LYS A 42 6.49 -14.68 19.73
CA LYS A 42 6.13 -14.41 18.33
C LYS A 42 4.72 -14.88 18.04
N ILE A 43 3.90 -14.00 17.47
CA ILE A 43 2.60 -14.39 16.90
C ILE A 43 2.87 -15.21 15.63
N VAL A 44 2.24 -16.37 15.53
CA VAL A 44 2.35 -17.27 14.38
C VAL A 44 1.04 -17.36 13.61
N GLU A 45 -0.08 -17.09 14.27
CA GLU A 45 -1.40 -17.08 13.64
C GLU A 45 -2.34 -16.11 14.36
N ILE A 46 -3.22 -15.47 13.59
CA ILE A 46 -4.33 -14.64 14.06
C ILE A 46 -5.58 -15.15 13.37
N GLN A 47 -6.65 -15.39 14.14
CA GLN A 47 -7.99 -15.70 13.63
C GLN A 47 -8.92 -14.55 14.00
N GLU A 48 -9.76 -14.11 13.07
CA GLU A 48 -10.62 -12.94 13.24
C GLU A 48 -12.05 -13.24 12.78
N ASP A 49 -13.02 -12.84 13.61
CA ASP A 49 -14.44 -12.74 13.27
C ASP A 49 -14.68 -11.30 12.78
N ARG A 50 -14.78 -11.10 11.46
CA ARG A 50 -14.91 -9.76 10.87
C ARG A 50 -16.35 -9.37 10.64
N ASN A 51 -17.24 -10.35 10.43
CA ASN A 51 -18.66 -10.14 10.18
C ASN A 51 -19.52 -10.19 11.47
N GLY A 52 -18.96 -10.59 12.61
CA GLY A 52 -19.60 -10.61 13.94
C GLY A 52 -20.57 -11.78 14.15
N ASP A 53 -20.48 -12.82 13.32
CA ASP A 53 -21.39 -13.97 13.34
C ASP A 53 -20.98 -15.07 14.35
N GLY A 54 -19.82 -14.90 15.00
CA GLY A 54 -19.25 -15.84 15.97
C GLY A 54 -18.38 -16.93 15.37
N LYS A 55 -18.14 -16.92 14.06
CA LYS A 55 -17.17 -17.77 13.37
C LYS A 55 -15.95 -16.94 12.97
N PHE A 56 -14.79 -17.60 12.92
CA PHE A 56 -13.55 -16.96 12.51
C PHE A 56 -13.30 -17.27 11.03
N GLU A 57 -13.75 -16.37 10.16
CA GLU A 57 -13.69 -16.51 8.72
C GLU A 57 -12.36 -16.01 8.13
N PHE A 58 -11.59 -15.21 8.89
CA PHE A 58 -10.32 -14.65 8.41
C PHE A 58 -9.14 -15.13 9.26
N ILE A 59 -8.13 -15.73 8.61
CA ILE A 59 -6.94 -16.26 9.28
C ILE A 59 -5.69 -15.65 8.65
N THR A 60 -4.81 -15.08 9.48
CA THR A 60 -3.48 -14.63 9.08
C THR A 60 -2.42 -15.52 9.71
N LYS A 61 -1.49 -16.05 8.92
CA LYS A 61 -0.35 -16.84 9.36
C LYS A 61 0.96 -16.10 9.07
N PHE A 62 1.88 -16.15 10.02
CA PHE A 62 3.16 -15.44 9.93
C PHE A 62 4.35 -16.40 9.89
N ASN A 63 5.47 -15.92 9.34
CA ASN A 63 6.77 -16.57 9.42
C ASN A 63 6.84 -17.98 8.79
N LEU A 64 6.06 -18.24 7.74
CA LEU A 64 6.00 -19.51 7.02
C LEU A 64 7.16 -19.68 6.00
N LYS A 65 8.34 -20.11 6.44
CA LYS A 65 9.53 -20.29 5.57
C LYS A 65 9.82 -19.02 4.73
N GLU A 66 9.66 -19.08 3.40
CA GLU A 66 9.83 -17.98 2.44
C GLU A 66 8.65 -16.99 2.39
N ILE A 67 7.52 -17.36 2.98
CA ILE A 67 6.31 -16.53 3.09
C ILE A 67 6.37 -15.81 4.43
N TYR A 68 6.36 -14.48 4.44
CA TYR A 68 6.38 -13.73 5.69
C TYR A 68 4.98 -13.61 6.28
N LYS A 69 3.95 -13.50 5.42
CA LYS A 69 2.53 -13.42 5.78
C LYS A 69 1.68 -14.22 4.78
N GLN A 70 0.66 -14.91 5.27
CA GLN A 70 -0.37 -15.53 4.46
C GLN A 70 -1.73 -15.22 5.05
N THR A 71 -2.69 -14.78 4.23
CA THR A 71 -4.09 -14.64 4.62
C THR A 71 -4.92 -15.75 3.98
N LEU A 72 -5.91 -16.21 4.73
CA LEU A 72 -6.88 -17.23 4.34
C LEU A 72 -8.26 -16.70 4.72
N GLN A 73 -9.22 -16.83 3.84
CA GLN A 73 -10.58 -16.37 4.08
C GLN A 73 -11.63 -17.37 3.56
N ASP A 74 -12.67 -17.54 4.37
CA ASP A 74 -13.96 -18.15 4.01
C ASP A 74 -14.94 -16.99 3.73
N THR A 75 -15.21 -16.71 2.46
CA THR A 75 -16.08 -15.60 2.04
C THR A 75 -17.56 -15.98 1.96
N ASN A 76 -17.89 -17.28 1.95
CA ASN A 76 -19.27 -17.78 1.82
C ASN A 76 -19.85 -18.37 3.13
N GLY A 77 -19.02 -18.57 4.16
CA GLY A 77 -19.38 -19.07 5.48
C GLY A 77 -19.60 -20.59 5.57
N ASP A 78 -19.13 -21.37 4.60
CA ASP A 78 -19.32 -22.82 4.51
C ASP A 78 -18.29 -23.63 5.32
N GLY A 79 -17.28 -22.96 5.88
CA GLY A 79 -16.22 -23.53 6.69
C GLY A 79 -14.98 -23.97 5.90
N LYS A 80 -14.93 -23.70 4.59
CA LYS A 80 -13.76 -23.93 3.73
C LYS A 80 -13.13 -22.60 3.33
N ILE A 81 -11.83 -22.62 3.08
CA ILE A 81 -11.11 -21.45 2.61
C ILE A 81 -11.27 -21.36 1.09
N ASP A 82 -11.91 -20.29 0.63
CA ASP A 82 -12.09 -19.98 -0.80
C ASP A 82 -11.17 -18.87 -1.29
N ARG A 83 -10.47 -18.16 -0.40
CA ARG A 83 -9.48 -17.15 -0.79
C ARG A 83 -8.19 -17.26 -0.01
N ARG A 84 -7.06 -17.23 -0.70
CA ARG A 84 -5.71 -17.27 -0.11
C ARG A 84 -4.80 -16.24 -0.74
N VAL A 85 -4.08 -15.49 0.10
CA VAL A 85 -3.00 -14.60 -0.35
C VAL A 85 -1.72 -14.93 0.37
N SER A 86 -0.63 -15.12 -0.36
CA SER A 86 0.69 -15.44 0.19
C SER A 86 1.73 -14.40 -0.21
N TYR A 87 2.37 -13.79 0.77
CA TYR A 87 3.31 -12.68 0.56
C TYR A 87 4.76 -13.09 0.79
N ARG A 88 5.62 -12.75 -0.17
CA ARG A 88 7.06 -13.05 -0.16
C ARG A 88 7.87 -11.80 -0.47
N LYS A 89 8.99 -11.63 0.22
CA LYS A 89 9.95 -10.55 -0.07
C LYS A 89 10.52 -10.74 -1.47
N LEU A 90 10.39 -9.72 -2.32
CA LEU A 90 11.00 -9.70 -3.65
C LEU A 90 12.36 -8.98 -3.60
N ASN A 91 12.40 -7.81 -2.98
CA ASN A 91 13.60 -7.01 -2.72
C ASN A 91 13.36 -6.08 -1.51
N ASP A 92 14.26 -5.15 -1.22
CA ASP A 92 14.15 -4.27 -0.04
C ASP A 92 13.02 -3.24 -0.12
N SER A 93 12.48 -2.98 -1.31
CA SER A 93 11.40 -2.02 -1.52
C SER A 93 10.09 -2.66 -1.99
N GLN A 94 10.05 -3.99 -2.20
CA GLN A 94 8.88 -4.65 -2.79
C GLN A 94 8.58 -6.05 -2.25
N PHE A 95 7.28 -6.34 -2.19
CA PHE A 95 6.74 -7.69 -2.03
C PHE A 95 6.12 -8.23 -3.31
N GLN A 96 6.10 -9.55 -3.41
CA GLN A 96 5.26 -10.29 -4.34
C GLN A 96 4.15 -10.97 -3.55
N ALA A 97 2.90 -10.72 -3.93
CA ALA A 97 1.77 -11.50 -3.45
C ALA A 97 1.38 -12.55 -4.49
N THR A 98 1.02 -13.75 -4.04
CA THR A 98 0.35 -14.77 -4.85
C THR A 98 -1.07 -14.92 -4.31
N ILE A 99 -2.06 -14.68 -5.17
CA ILE A 99 -3.49 -14.74 -4.86
C ILE A 99 -4.04 -16.02 -5.49
N GLU A 100 -4.85 -16.75 -4.74
CA GLU A 100 -5.59 -17.93 -5.17
C GLU A 100 -7.06 -17.75 -4.72
N VAL A 101 -8.03 -17.88 -5.64
CA VAL A 101 -9.48 -17.81 -5.35
C VAL A 101 -10.20 -19.03 -5.93
N ASP A 102 -11.01 -19.69 -5.09
CA ASP A 102 -12.04 -20.69 -5.40
C ASP A 102 -13.35 -19.92 -5.60
N LYS A 103 -13.75 -19.70 -6.85
CA LYS A 103 -14.85 -18.78 -7.14
C LYS A 103 -16.21 -19.46 -7.09
N ASP A 104 -16.26 -20.76 -7.35
CA ASP A 104 -17.49 -21.55 -7.38
C ASP A 104 -17.69 -22.43 -6.13
N PHE A 105 -16.75 -22.37 -5.18
CA PHE A 105 -16.77 -23.00 -3.87
C PHE A 105 -16.73 -24.53 -3.92
N ASP A 106 -16.11 -25.09 -4.96
CA ASP A 106 -16.00 -26.53 -5.15
C ASP A 106 -14.80 -27.17 -4.42
N GLY A 107 -13.89 -26.33 -3.88
CA GLY A 107 -12.67 -26.71 -3.18
C GLY A 107 -11.40 -26.72 -4.06
N VAL A 108 -11.52 -26.38 -5.33
CA VAL A 108 -10.42 -26.11 -6.27
C VAL A 108 -10.22 -24.59 -6.35
N PHE A 109 -9.00 -24.15 -6.65
CA PHE A 109 -8.72 -22.72 -6.85
C PHE A 109 -8.54 -22.45 -8.34
N GLU A 110 -9.56 -21.90 -9.00
CA GLU A 110 -9.57 -21.66 -10.46
C GLU A 110 -8.76 -20.41 -10.81
N ILE A 111 -8.78 -19.41 -9.92
CA ILE A 111 -8.14 -18.12 -10.15
C ILE A 111 -6.81 -18.11 -9.40
N LYS A 112 -5.73 -17.84 -10.13
CA LYS A 112 -4.40 -17.68 -9.55
C LYS A 112 -3.60 -16.61 -10.27
N TYR A 113 -3.01 -15.69 -9.54
CA TYR A 113 -2.13 -14.66 -10.13
C TYR A 113 -1.15 -14.09 -9.11
N LYS A 114 -0.16 -13.35 -9.62
CA LYS A 114 0.80 -12.56 -8.84
C LYS A 114 0.64 -11.07 -9.11
N ASN A 115 0.98 -10.27 -8.11
CA ASN A 115 1.24 -8.84 -8.26
C ASN A 115 2.45 -8.43 -7.40
N THR A 116 2.90 -7.19 -7.58
CA THR A 116 3.95 -6.56 -6.79
C THR A 116 3.42 -5.38 -6.00
N GLN A 117 4.04 -5.14 -4.85
CA GLN A 117 3.62 -4.14 -3.85
C GLN A 117 4.84 -3.34 -3.40
N SER A 118 4.63 -2.06 -3.06
CA SER A 118 5.69 -1.17 -2.60
C SER A 118 5.74 -1.14 -1.07
N LEU A 119 6.96 -1.06 -0.53
CA LEU A 119 7.22 -0.84 0.89
C LEU A 119 7.50 0.63 1.24
N ILE A 120 7.68 1.47 0.24
CA ILE A 120 8.17 2.84 0.42
C ILE A 120 7.04 3.80 0.06
N GLN A 121 6.80 4.76 0.95
CA GLN A 121 5.95 5.91 0.72
C GLN A 121 6.66 6.85 -0.27
N LYS A 122 6.00 7.17 -1.39
CA LYS A 122 6.45 8.26 -2.27
C LYS A 122 5.90 9.58 -1.71
N GLN A 123 6.76 10.60 -1.68
CA GLN A 123 6.43 11.97 -1.27
C GLN A 123 5.30 12.53 -2.15
N GLU A 124 4.25 13.04 -1.52
CA GLU A 124 3.27 13.88 -2.20
C GLU A 124 3.93 15.22 -2.52
N CYS A 125 4.15 15.51 -3.81
CA CYS A 125 4.81 16.72 -4.27
C CYS A 125 3.92 17.95 -4.07
N HIS A 126 3.95 18.59 -2.90
CA HIS A 126 3.35 19.92 -2.65
C HIS A 126 4.34 20.95 -2.08
N LEU A 127 5.64 20.68 -2.03
CA LEU A 127 6.61 21.64 -1.51
C LEU A 127 7.53 22.20 -2.60
N PRO A 128 7.53 23.53 -2.84
CA PRO A 128 8.56 24.17 -3.63
C PRO A 128 9.90 24.09 -2.88
N GLN A 129 10.90 23.49 -3.52
CA GLN A 129 12.25 23.42 -2.98
C GLN A 129 12.85 24.83 -2.90
N SER A 130 13.16 25.30 -1.69
CA SER A 130 14.08 26.43 -1.52
C SER A 130 15.12 26.13 -0.43
N LYS A 131 16.35 26.57 -0.68
CA LYS A 131 17.48 26.39 0.22
C LYS A 131 17.44 27.44 1.33
N SER A 132 17.61 27.02 2.59
CA SER A 132 18.04 27.94 3.65
C SER A 132 18.97 27.29 4.67
N VAL A 133 19.65 28.17 5.41
CA VAL A 133 20.93 28.04 6.09
C VAL A 133 20.74 27.73 7.57
N ILE A 134 21.66 26.91 8.10
CA ILE A 134 21.74 26.45 9.49
C ILE A 134 21.89 27.63 10.46
N GLY A 135 21.02 27.70 11.47
CA GLY A 135 21.23 28.44 12.71
C GLY A 135 21.59 27.49 13.86
N GLU A 136 22.68 27.80 14.57
CA GLU A 136 23.21 27.02 15.69
C GLU A 136 22.29 27.00 16.92
N LEU A 137 22.11 25.83 17.53
CA LEU A 137 21.78 25.75 18.97
C LEU A 137 22.37 24.47 19.60
N SER A 138 23.69 24.45 19.81
CA SER A 138 24.42 23.35 20.47
C SER A 138 25.04 23.84 21.78
N ALA A 139 24.25 23.83 22.85
CA ALA A 139 24.78 23.94 24.22
C ALA A 139 24.04 23.06 25.25
N LEU A 140 22.79 22.66 24.98
CA LEU A 140 22.02 21.81 25.90
C LEU A 140 22.14 20.31 25.61
N VAL A 141 22.39 19.94 24.34
CA VAL A 141 22.56 18.54 23.85
C VAL A 141 23.77 17.85 24.50
N ASN A 142 24.79 18.63 24.86
CA ASN A 142 25.94 18.30 25.73
C ASN A 142 25.60 17.45 26.98
N LYS A 143 24.50 17.76 27.65
CA LYS A 143 24.24 17.28 29.03
C LYS A 143 23.27 16.11 29.13
N VAL A 144 22.46 15.87 28.11
CA VAL A 144 21.44 14.79 28.12
C VAL A 144 21.93 13.54 27.39
N SER A 145 22.72 13.71 26.32
CA SER A 145 23.25 12.61 25.49
C SER A 145 24.36 11.80 26.19
N ALA A 146 24.99 12.33 27.23
CA ALA A 146 26.06 11.65 27.97
C ALA A 146 25.57 10.55 28.93
N SER A 147 24.25 10.29 28.98
CA SER A 147 23.61 9.46 30.01
C SER A 147 23.05 8.10 29.51
N PHE A 148 23.13 7.78 28.21
CA PHE A 148 22.48 6.58 27.65
C PHE A 148 23.40 5.78 26.72
N ASP A 149 23.58 4.49 27.03
CA ASP A 149 24.63 3.59 26.49
C ASP A 149 24.44 3.13 25.02
N ASP A 150 23.30 3.41 24.37
CA ASP A 150 23.00 2.94 23.01
C ASP A 150 22.58 4.03 22.01
N GLY A 151 22.55 5.31 22.42
CA GLY A 151 22.20 6.44 21.56
C GLY A 151 20.70 6.69 21.37
N PHE A 152 19.82 5.99 22.11
CA PHE A 152 18.38 6.17 22.05
C PHE A 152 17.79 6.72 23.36
N LEU A 153 16.87 7.67 23.23
CA LEU A 153 16.04 8.20 24.30
C LEU A 153 14.77 7.35 24.44
N PRO A 154 14.60 6.57 25.54
CA PRO A 154 13.33 5.90 25.81
C PRO A 154 12.26 6.93 26.22
N THR A 155 11.01 6.66 25.85
CA THR A 155 9.85 7.48 26.19
C THR A 155 8.84 6.69 27.02
N ASP A 156 7.92 7.38 27.69
CA ASP A 156 6.83 6.77 28.46
C ASP A 156 5.59 6.46 27.60
N PHE A 157 5.66 6.71 26.28
CA PHE A 157 4.54 6.58 25.34
C PHE A 157 4.83 5.62 24.17
N GLY A 158 5.75 4.67 24.34
CA GLY A 158 5.90 3.55 23.40
C GLY A 158 7.17 3.55 22.52
N TYR A 159 7.94 4.64 22.54
CA TYR A 159 9.03 4.86 21.59
C TYR A 159 10.42 4.90 22.24
N ARG A 160 11.43 4.54 21.43
CA ARG A 160 12.84 4.79 21.64
C ARG A 160 13.35 5.67 20.48
N ILE A 161 13.73 6.90 20.78
CA ILE A 161 14.05 7.92 19.77
C ILE A 161 15.56 8.10 19.68
N GLU A 162 16.16 7.99 18.49
CA GLU A 162 17.58 8.25 18.30
C GLU A 162 17.92 9.69 18.71
N ASN A 163 18.97 9.89 19.50
CA ASN A 163 19.40 11.23 19.96
C ASN A 163 19.63 12.21 18.81
N ALA A 164 20.05 11.72 17.63
CA ALA A 164 20.22 12.52 16.43
C ALA A 164 18.91 13.16 15.93
N CYS A 165 17.76 12.56 16.18
CA CYS A 165 16.46 13.15 15.88
C CYS A 165 16.25 14.46 16.64
N LEU A 166 16.68 14.53 17.91
CA LEU A 166 16.56 15.74 18.74
C LEU A 166 17.47 16.87 18.24
N SER A 167 18.63 16.52 17.70
CA SER A 167 19.54 17.48 17.07
C SER A 167 18.98 18.02 15.75
N LYS A 168 18.19 17.23 15.02
CA LYS A 168 17.61 17.59 13.71
C LYS A 168 16.28 18.32 13.81
N TRP A 169 15.36 17.83 14.63
CA TRP A 169 13.98 18.31 14.74
C TRP A 169 13.75 19.18 15.98
N GLY A 170 14.76 19.34 16.84
CA GLY A 170 14.67 20.09 18.08
C GLY A 170 14.23 19.25 19.28
N GLN A 171 14.32 19.86 20.47
CA GLN A 171 14.07 19.16 21.74
C GLN A 171 12.60 18.78 21.97
N ASP A 172 11.67 19.41 21.26
CA ASP A 172 10.24 19.14 21.37
C ASP A 172 9.76 17.98 20.48
N PHE A 173 10.66 17.41 19.66
CA PHE A 173 10.35 16.30 18.77
C PHE A 173 9.63 15.11 19.45
N PRO A 174 9.97 14.69 20.69
CA PRO A 174 9.21 13.65 21.38
C PRO A 174 7.73 14.01 21.63
N ASN A 175 7.44 15.26 21.98
CA ASN A 175 6.06 15.72 22.19
C ASN A 175 5.32 15.82 20.86
N PHE A 176 5.99 16.30 19.81
CA PHE A 176 5.47 16.32 18.46
C PHE A 176 5.09 14.91 18.00
N LEU A 177 6.00 13.94 18.08
CA LEU A 177 5.74 12.53 17.78
C LEU A 177 4.56 11.99 18.59
N LYS A 178 4.54 12.22 19.92
CA LYS A 178 3.45 11.81 20.79
C LYS A 178 2.10 12.34 20.31
N SER A 179 2.03 13.62 19.95
CA SER A 179 0.79 14.26 19.47
C SER A 179 0.34 13.68 18.12
N SER A 180 1.24 13.51 17.15
CA SER A 180 0.93 12.96 15.83
C SER A 180 0.25 11.59 15.93
N ILE A 181 0.77 10.73 16.81
CA ILE A 181 0.27 9.36 17.00
C ILE A 181 -1.01 9.35 17.83
N HIS A 182 -1.05 10.11 18.92
CA HIS A 182 -2.21 10.18 19.79
C HIS A 182 -3.45 10.75 19.07
N ASP A 183 -3.27 11.81 18.29
CA ASP A 183 -4.37 12.46 17.57
C ASP A 183 -4.90 11.55 16.45
N GLY A 184 -4.00 10.84 15.75
CA GLY A 184 -4.39 9.82 14.77
C GLY A 184 -5.18 8.67 15.41
N ILE A 185 -4.73 8.12 16.54
CA ILE A 185 -5.47 7.08 17.29
C ILE A 185 -6.85 7.61 17.74
N ALA A 186 -6.91 8.84 18.25
CA ALA A 186 -8.18 9.44 18.68
C ALA A 186 -9.16 9.58 17.52
N CYS A 187 -8.69 10.04 16.36
CA CYS A 187 -9.48 10.09 15.13
C CYS A 187 -9.97 8.71 14.71
N LEU A 188 -9.11 7.68 14.68
CA LEU A 188 -9.51 6.32 14.29
C LEU A 188 -10.63 5.75 15.16
N LYS A 189 -10.58 6.03 16.47
CA LYS A 189 -11.63 5.62 17.43
C LYS A 189 -12.95 6.32 17.13
N GLU A 190 -12.90 7.62 16.85
CA GLU A 190 -14.10 8.40 16.51
C GLU A 190 -14.70 7.94 15.17
N LEU A 191 -13.85 7.69 14.17
CA LEU A 191 -14.26 7.18 12.86
C LEU A 191 -14.90 5.79 12.96
N GLY A 192 -14.40 4.97 13.90
CA GLY A 192 -14.83 3.59 14.13
C GLY A 192 -16.05 3.44 15.03
N LYS A 193 -16.55 4.51 15.64
CA LYS A 193 -17.59 4.44 16.69
C LYS A 193 -18.89 3.77 16.26
N ASP A 194 -19.24 3.89 14.97
CA ASP A 194 -20.47 3.35 14.39
C ASP A 194 -20.27 1.97 13.73
N ILE A 195 -19.03 1.46 13.72
CA ILE A 195 -18.74 0.12 13.19
C ILE A 195 -19.13 -0.90 14.26
N LYS A 196 -20.04 -1.81 13.91
CA LYS A 196 -20.54 -2.83 14.85
C LYS A 196 -19.45 -3.82 15.26
N ASN A 197 -18.69 -4.32 14.29
CA ASN A 197 -17.60 -5.26 14.51
C ASN A 197 -16.27 -4.51 14.51
N PRO A 198 -15.29 -4.91 15.33
CA PRO A 198 -14.01 -4.19 15.41
C PRO A 198 -13.11 -4.58 14.23
N VAL A 199 -13.43 -4.00 13.07
CA VAL A 199 -12.64 -4.00 11.83
C VAL A 199 -12.13 -2.58 11.55
N GLY A 200 -11.35 -2.42 10.47
CA GLY A 200 -10.90 -1.12 9.98
C GLY A 200 -10.32 -0.21 11.07
N SER A 201 -10.80 1.03 11.14
CA SER A 201 -10.28 2.04 12.06
C SER A 201 -10.34 1.64 13.54
N THR A 202 -11.40 0.94 13.97
CA THR A 202 -11.55 0.44 15.34
C THR A 202 -10.44 -0.56 15.69
N ARG A 203 -10.14 -1.49 14.77
CA ARG A 203 -9.07 -2.48 14.96
C ARG A 203 -7.69 -1.83 14.92
N ILE A 204 -7.46 -0.92 13.98
CA ILE A 204 -6.19 -0.20 13.85
C ILE A 204 -5.89 0.57 15.15
N ALA A 205 -6.87 1.29 15.69
CA ALA A 205 -6.70 2.02 16.94
C ALA A 205 -6.29 1.09 18.09
N TYR A 206 -6.97 -0.06 18.23
CA TYR A 206 -6.64 -1.06 19.24
C TYR A 206 -5.22 -1.62 19.05
N ASP A 207 -4.86 -2.03 17.83
CA ASP A 207 -3.56 -2.62 17.52
C ASP A 207 -2.41 -1.62 17.74
N LEU A 208 -2.62 -0.33 17.43
CA LEU A 208 -1.68 0.75 17.76
C LEU A 208 -1.47 0.89 19.27
N GLU A 209 -2.53 0.92 20.06
CA GLU A 209 -2.43 0.99 21.53
C GLU A 209 -1.70 -0.23 22.09
N GLN A 210 -1.97 -1.43 21.57
CA GLN A 210 -1.25 -2.64 21.97
C GLN A 210 0.24 -2.57 21.60
N LEU A 211 0.57 -2.04 20.43
CA LEU A 211 1.96 -1.90 19.99
C LEU A 211 2.73 -0.91 20.88
N LEU A 212 2.15 0.27 21.13
CA LEU A 212 2.78 1.31 21.95
C LEU A 212 2.94 0.88 23.42
N SER A 213 2.02 0.06 23.94
CA SER A 213 2.12 -0.47 25.31
C SER A 213 3.37 -1.32 25.57
N LYS A 214 4.06 -1.78 24.51
CA LYS A 214 5.28 -2.60 24.61
C LYS A 214 6.56 -1.79 24.81
N ASN A 215 6.56 -0.48 24.53
CA ASN A 215 7.74 0.39 24.59
C ASN A 215 8.92 -0.08 23.72
N GLU A 216 8.64 -0.58 22.52
CA GLU A 216 9.63 -1.22 21.64
C GLU A 216 9.81 -0.51 20.28
N VAL A 217 9.01 0.51 19.93
CA VAL A 217 9.08 1.15 18.60
C VAL A 217 10.28 2.08 18.51
N THR A 218 11.19 1.82 17.59
CA THR A 218 12.41 2.61 17.42
C THR A 218 12.25 3.68 16.33
N VAL A 219 12.64 4.93 16.61
CA VAL A 219 12.64 6.06 15.65
C VAL A 219 14.08 6.47 15.35
N MET A 220 14.43 6.54 14.08
CA MET A 220 15.79 6.79 13.60
C MET A 220 15.81 8.00 12.64
N CYS A 221 16.88 8.79 12.66
CA CYS A 221 17.07 9.96 11.79
C CYS A 221 18.46 9.99 11.14
N THR A 222 19.27 8.94 11.30
CA THR A 222 20.58 8.80 10.62
C THR A 222 20.75 7.52 9.83
N ASP A 223 19.76 6.62 9.81
CA ASP A 223 19.83 5.42 9.00
C ASP A 223 19.95 5.76 7.51
N ARG A 224 20.85 5.07 6.79
CA ARG A 224 21.17 5.31 5.37
C ARG A 224 21.51 6.78 5.06
N ALA A 225 22.13 7.50 5.99
CA ALA A 225 22.55 8.90 5.76
C ALA A 225 23.60 9.06 4.64
N ASP A 226 24.24 7.97 4.22
CA ASP A 226 25.17 7.90 3.10
C ASP A 226 24.53 7.54 1.75
N ASP A 227 23.26 7.14 1.72
CA ASP A 227 22.52 6.75 0.51
C ASP A 227 21.39 7.74 0.19
N MET A 228 21.75 8.96 -0.20
CA MET A 228 20.78 10.01 -0.57
C MET A 228 19.90 9.63 -1.77
N LYS A 229 20.33 8.69 -2.60
CA LYS A 229 19.53 8.18 -3.72
C LYS A 229 18.35 7.33 -3.24
N TYR A 230 18.55 6.54 -2.18
CA TYR A 230 17.45 5.79 -1.55
C TYR A 230 16.34 6.72 -1.04
N TRP A 231 16.72 7.89 -0.54
CA TRP A 231 15.82 8.88 0.06
C TRP A 231 15.15 9.83 -0.95
N GLU A 232 15.47 9.70 -2.25
CA GLU A 232 14.88 10.55 -3.29
C GLU A 232 13.35 10.31 -3.36
N GLY A 233 12.58 11.37 -3.06
CA GLY A 233 11.12 11.31 -2.99
C GLY A 233 10.57 10.45 -1.84
N THR A 234 11.35 10.21 -0.78
CA THR A 234 10.93 9.42 0.39
C THR A 234 11.11 10.25 1.68
N LEU A 235 10.04 10.48 2.44
CA LEU A 235 10.10 11.26 3.70
C LEU A 235 10.48 10.39 4.90
N ALA A 236 9.97 9.17 4.94
CA ALA A 236 10.29 8.18 5.95
C ALA A 236 10.08 6.77 5.37
N TYR A 237 10.48 5.76 6.14
CA TYR A 237 10.09 4.39 5.90
C TYR A 237 10.02 3.62 7.23
N ALA A 238 9.26 2.53 7.26
CA ALA A 238 9.11 1.69 8.45
C ALA A 238 9.13 0.20 8.14
N SER A 239 9.45 -0.57 9.19
CA SER A 239 9.37 -2.01 9.12
C SER A 239 7.92 -2.49 9.12
N VAL A 240 7.57 -3.45 8.26
CA VAL A 240 6.25 -4.12 8.28
C VAL A 240 6.28 -5.52 8.91
N SER A 241 7.48 -6.11 9.11
CA SER A 241 7.70 -7.31 9.92
C SER A 241 9.18 -7.52 10.22
N GLU A 242 9.52 -8.53 11.03
CA GLU A 242 10.92 -8.94 11.28
C GLU A 242 11.70 -9.35 10.01
N LYS A 243 11.02 -9.62 8.88
CA LYS A 243 11.62 -10.14 7.63
C LYS A 243 11.68 -9.13 6.47
N THR A 244 11.16 -7.92 6.63
CA THR A 244 10.84 -7.05 5.49
C THR A 244 11.99 -6.15 5.09
N GLN A 245 12.60 -5.44 6.03
CA GLN A 245 13.70 -4.50 5.78
C GLN A 245 14.75 -4.58 6.90
N ASP A 246 16.01 -4.38 6.52
CA ASP A 246 17.13 -4.25 7.46
C ASP A 246 17.43 -2.76 7.67
N ALA A 247 17.31 -2.29 8.92
CA ALA A 247 17.82 -1.00 9.37
C ALA A 247 19.20 -1.16 10.05
N TYR A 248 20.12 -0.25 9.76
CA TYR A 248 21.53 -0.32 10.16
C TYR A 248 22.19 -1.68 9.89
N GLY A 249 21.93 -2.28 8.72
CA GLY A 249 22.43 -3.62 8.38
C GLY A 249 21.85 -4.73 9.27
N GLY A 250 20.61 -4.56 9.74
CA GLY A 250 19.85 -5.56 10.50
C GLY A 250 20.01 -5.48 12.01
N LYS A 251 20.66 -4.42 12.54
CA LYS A 251 20.86 -4.20 13.98
C LYS A 251 19.60 -3.77 14.71
N VAL A 252 18.74 -3.00 14.05
CA VAL A 252 17.43 -2.62 14.57
C VAL A 252 16.40 -3.59 13.99
N LYS A 253 15.59 -4.18 14.86
CA LYS A 253 14.54 -5.13 14.49
C LYS A 253 13.19 -4.44 14.59
N HIS A 254 12.25 -4.90 13.76
CA HIS A 254 10.85 -4.49 13.83
C HIS A 254 10.33 -4.55 15.28
N PRO A 255 9.56 -3.55 15.75
CA PRO A 255 9.06 -2.38 15.02
C PRO A 255 10.01 -1.17 15.02
N TYR A 256 10.16 -0.51 13.88
CA TYR A 256 10.90 0.75 13.75
C TYR A 256 10.38 1.62 12.60
N MET A 257 10.74 2.90 12.63
CA MET A 257 10.65 3.84 11.52
C MET A 257 11.92 4.68 11.42
N ALA A 258 12.27 5.09 10.20
CA ALA A 258 13.39 5.96 9.90
C ALA A 258 12.89 7.18 9.13
N ILE A 259 13.24 8.36 9.60
CA ILE A 259 12.95 9.63 8.95
C ILE A 259 14.15 9.98 8.07
N ASN A 260 13.86 10.51 6.88
CA ASN A 260 14.87 10.94 5.92
C ASN A 260 15.92 11.85 6.59
N PRO A 261 17.21 11.48 6.57
CA PRO A 261 18.28 12.29 7.15
C PRO A 261 18.42 13.68 6.53
N GLY A 262 17.87 13.91 5.33
CA GLY A 262 17.78 15.23 4.70
C GLY A 262 16.66 16.13 5.24
N GLN A 263 15.81 15.64 6.14
CA GLN A 263 14.69 16.37 6.74
C GLN A 263 14.98 16.74 8.22
N PRO A 264 14.41 17.85 8.73
CA PRO A 264 13.72 18.87 7.97
C PRO A 264 14.70 19.72 7.16
N THR A 265 14.20 20.32 6.09
CA THR A 265 14.86 21.33 5.27
C THR A 265 14.79 22.71 5.92
N SER A 266 13.78 22.99 6.74
CA SER A 266 13.68 24.19 7.56
C SER A 266 13.05 23.93 8.93
N LEU A 267 13.67 24.46 9.99
CA LEU A 267 13.11 24.46 11.35
C LEU A 267 12.39 25.77 11.70
N GLU A 268 12.35 26.72 10.77
CA GLU A 268 11.78 28.03 11.05
C GLU A 268 10.25 27.97 11.13
N PHE A 269 9.65 28.88 11.89
CA PHE A 269 8.19 29.11 11.90
C PHE A 269 7.79 29.96 10.70
N THR A 270 8.03 29.43 9.50
CA THR A 270 7.57 29.99 8.22
C THR A 270 6.46 29.12 7.66
N PRO A 271 5.68 29.59 6.67
CA PRO A 271 4.69 28.75 5.99
C PRO A 271 5.27 27.44 5.44
N GLU A 272 6.50 27.47 4.94
CA GLU A 272 7.21 26.29 4.42
C GLU A 272 7.57 25.32 5.56
N GLY A 273 8.08 25.84 6.69
CA GLY A 273 8.36 25.01 7.87
C GLY A 273 7.09 24.46 8.51
N ASP A 274 5.97 25.21 8.48
CA ASP A 274 4.66 24.73 8.92
C ASP A 274 4.18 23.58 8.04
N ALA A 275 4.30 23.71 6.72
CA ALA A 275 3.94 22.65 5.78
C ALA A 275 4.80 21.39 5.97
N GLU A 276 6.12 21.53 6.15
CA GLU A 276 7.02 20.40 6.42
C GLU A 276 6.69 19.69 7.75
N ARG A 277 6.35 20.45 8.81
CA ARG A 277 5.87 19.87 10.07
C ARG A 277 4.54 19.15 9.89
N ASN A 278 3.62 19.67 9.10
CA ASN A 278 2.34 19.01 8.83
C ASN A 278 2.52 17.70 8.05
N GLU A 279 3.38 17.70 7.03
CA GLU A 279 3.70 16.49 6.27
C GLU A 279 4.42 15.45 7.13
N LEU A 280 5.38 15.86 7.97
CA LEU A 280 6.01 14.94 8.92
C LEU A 280 4.98 14.36 9.89
N ARG A 281 4.03 15.16 10.38
CA ARG A 281 2.98 14.70 11.30
C ARG A 281 2.15 13.58 10.67
N LYS A 282 1.72 13.74 9.42
CA LYS A 282 1.04 12.69 8.64
C LYS A 282 1.92 11.46 8.48
N THR A 283 3.16 11.67 8.01
CA THR A 283 4.16 10.64 7.76
C THR A 283 4.45 9.79 9.01
N LEU A 284 4.64 10.39 10.18
CA LEU A 284 4.91 9.63 11.42
C LEU A 284 3.76 8.68 11.78
N PHE A 285 2.52 9.11 11.57
CA PHE A 285 1.35 8.28 11.80
C PHE A 285 1.22 7.18 10.74
N HIS A 286 1.47 7.51 9.47
CA HIS A 286 1.54 6.56 8.36
C HIS A 286 2.56 5.45 8.61
N GLU A 287 3.79 5.80 8.97
CA GLU A 287 4.86 4.84 9.28
C GLU A 287 4.54 3.98 10.50
N GLN A 288 3.69 4.48 11.40
CA GLN A 288 3.21 3.70 12.52
C GLN A 288 2.21 2.61 12.09
N LEU A 289 1.42 2.86 11.04
CA LEU A 289 0.52 1.87 10.44
C LEU A 289 1.31 0.76 9.74
N HIS A 290 2.43 1.10 9.11
CA HIS A 290 3.37 0.10 8.57
C HIS A 290 3.89 -0.85 9.65
N ASN A 291 4.17 -0.35 10.86
CA ASN A 291 4.56 -1.21 11.99
C ASN A 291 3.45 -2.15 12.50
N LEU A 292 2.20 -2.02 12.03
CA LEU A 292 1.15 -3.02 12.23
C LEU A 292 1.09 -4.09 11.13
N GLY A 293 1.93 -3.96 10.09
CA GLY A 293 2.00 -4.88 8.97
C GLY A 293 1.11 -4.51 7.78
N TYR A 294 0.56 -3.28 7.76
CA TYR A 294 -0.06 -2.69 6.57
C TYR A 294 1.03 -2.26 5.58
N SER A 295 0.83 -2.45 4.29
CA SER A 295 1.79 -2.02 3.26
C SER A 295 1.06 -1.56 2.00
N HIS A 296 1.74 -0.81 1.14
CA HIS A 296 1.08 -0.23 -0.03
C HIS A 296 0.72 -1.29 -1.06
N GLY A 297 -0.55 -1.26 -1.48
CA GLY A 297 -1.10 -2.26 -2.40
C GLY A 297 -1.29 -3.65 -1.78
N GLU A 298 -1.16 -3.79 -0.46
CA GLU A 298 -1.47 -5.01 0.30
C GLU A 298 -2.73 -4.86 1.14
N GLY A 299 -3.77 -5.65 0.82
CA GLY A 299 -5.04 -5.54 1.53
C GLY A 299 -5.64 -4.15 1.34
N PHE A 300 -6.11 -3.55 2.42
CA PHE A 300 -6.64 -2.18 2.42
C PHE A 300 -5.51 -1.15 2.52
N GLU A 301 -5.58 -0.09 1.71
CA GLU A 301 -4.63 1.04 1.76
C GLU A 301 -4.91 1.96 2.95
N PHE A 302 -4.63 1.48 4.16
CA PHE A 302 -4.87 2.25 5.38
C PHE A 302 -3.82 3.33 5.62
N SER A 303 -2.56 3.13 5.18
CA SER A 303 -1.47 4.06 5.50
C SER A 303 -1.75 5.47 4.97
N TYR A 304 -1.97 5.60 3.66
CA TYR A 304 -2.34 6.87 3.03
C TYR A 304 -3.75 7.35 3.44
N ALA A 305 -4.75 6.45 3.42
CA ALA A 305 -6.12 6.86 3.70
C ALA A 305 -6.31 7.39 5.13
N CYS A 306 -5.64 6.79 6.12
CA CYS A 306 -5.79 7.20 7.51
C CYS A 306 -4.94 8.41 7.87
N GLU A 307 -3.77 8.63 7.25
CA GLU A 307 -3.05 9.89 7.46
C GLU A 307 -3.83 11.08 6.90
N ASP A 308 -4.43 10.94 5.71
CA ASP A 308 -5.24 11.99 5.10
C ASP A 308 -6.54 12.21 5.88
N CYS A 309 -7.26 11.14 6.23
CA CYS A 309 -8.49 11.25 6.98
C CYS A 309 -8.29 11.94 8.34
N CYS A 310 -7.24 11.55 9.06
CA CYS A 310 -7.08 11.95 10.46
C CYS A 310 -6.23 13.19 10.69
N LEU A 311 -5.31 13.51 9.78
CA LEU A 311 -4.28 14.52 10.01
C LEU A 311 -4.18 15.60 8.92
N SER A 312 -4.97 15.53 7.83
CA SER A 312 -5.10 16.66 6.89
C SER A 312 -6.00 17.78 7.43
N TYR A 313 -5.82 18.98 6.89
CA TYR A 313 -6.68 20.11 7.19
C TYR A 313 -7.95 20.05 6.36
N ASN A 314 -9.10 20.28 6.99
CA ASN A 314 -10.39 20.28 6.30
C ASN A 314 -10.65 21.66 5.64
N SER A 315 -9.78 22.04 4.69
CA SER A 315 -10.03 23.18 3.81
C SER A 315 -11.04 22.81 2.72
N ASP A 316 -11.72 23.79 2.13
CA ASP A 316 -12.72 23.54 1.09
C ASP A 316 -12.12 22.80 -0.13
N ASP A 317 -10.84 23.05 -0.44
CA ASP A 317 -10.13 22.45 -1.58
C ASP A 317 -9.71 20.99 -1.32
N GLU A 318 -9.50 20.59 -0.05
CA GLU A 318 -9.07 19.23 0.31
C GLU A 318 -10.23 18.33 0.78
N LYS A 319 -11.41 18.92 0.98
CA LYS A 319 -12.56 18.23 1.57
C LYS A 319 -12.94 16.93 0.84
N ALA A 320 -12.96 16.93 -0.49
CA ALA A 320 -13.28 15.73 -1.27
C ALA A 320 -12.24 14.61 -1.05
N ARG A 321 -10.95 14.95 -1.00
CA ARG A 321 -9.86 14.01 -0.71
C ARG A 321 -10.05 13.41 0.69
N VAL A 322 -10.25 14.26 1.70
CA VAL A 322 -10.40 13.84 3.10
C VAL A 322 -11.64 12.98 3.31
N GLU A 323 -12.79 13.35 2.72
CA GLU A 323 -14.01 12.55 2.81
C GLU A 323 -13.85 11.17 2.16
N ALA A 324 -13.19 11.09 1.00
CA ALA A 324 -12.88 9.83 0.35
C ALA A 324 -11.88 8.99 1.16
N ALA A 325 -10.82 9.62 1.68
CA ALA A 325 -9.84 8.99 2.56
C ALA A 325 -10.51 8.37 3.80
N CYS A 326 -11.45 9.09 4.43
CA CYS A 326 -12.15 8.59 5.61
C CYS A 326 -13.04 7.38 5.34
N ARG A 327 -13.63 7.24 4.13
CA ARG A 327 -14.36 6.01 3.77
C ARG A 327 -13.43 4.81 3.71
N VAL A 328 -12.25 4.96 3.10
CA VAL A 328 -11.24 3.90 3.03
C VAL A 328 -10.69 3.58 4.43
N CYS A 329 -10.29 4.61 5.18
CA CYS A 329 -9.73 4.46 6.53
C CYS A 329 -10.71 3.81 7.52
N LYS A 330 -12.02 4.09 7.39
CA LYS A 330 -13.05 3.45 8.22
C LYS A 330 -12.98 1.93 8.11
N GLY A 331 -12.69 1.40 6.92
CA GLY A 331 -12.35 -0.01 6.72
C GLY A 331 -13.49 -0.99 6.99
N ASP A 332 -14.74 -0.58 6.78
CA ASP A 332 -15.95 -1.39 6.99
C ASP A 332 -16.27 -2.25 5.74
N TYR A 333 -15.32 -3.12 5.40
CA TYR A 333 -15.32 -3.96 4.20
C TYR A 333 -15.01 -5.42 4.55
N ASN A 334 -15.45 -6.36 3.71
CA ASN A 334 -15.20 -7.78 3.93
C ASN A 334 -13.73 -8.16 3.68
N ASN A 335 -13.17 -7.68 2.56
CA ASN A 335 -11.79 -7.86 2.11
C ASN A 335 -11.49 -6.90 0.94
N GLU A 336 -10.28 -6.97 0.39
CA GLU A 336 -9.85 -6.15 -0.74
C GLU A 336 -10.58 -6.42 -2.07
N GLY A 337 -11.32 -7.54 -2.15
CA GLY A 337 -12.22 -7.87 -3.25
C GLY A 337 -13.65 -7.35 -3.03
N ASP A 338 -13.95 -6.67 -1.92
CA ASP A 338 -15.22 -6.00 -1.71
C ASP A 338 -15.34 -4.81 -2.67
N VAL A 339 -16.38 -4.81 -3.49
CA VAL A 339 -16.56 -3.77 -4.51
C VAL A 339 -16.73 -2.37 -3.92
N ARG A 340 -17.25 -2.26 -2.69
CA ARG A 340 -17.35 -0.98 -1.98
C ARG A 340 -15.95 -0.42 -1.72
N TYR A 341 -15.03 -1.26 -1.25
CA TYR A 341 -13.63 -0.86 -1.06
C TYR A 341 -13.00 -0.42 -2.37
N VAL A 342 -13.16 -1.22 -3.44
CA VAL A 342 -12.56 -0.89 -4.75
C VAL A 342 -13.07 0.44 -5.27
N ARG A 343 -14.36 0.74 -5.10
CA ARG A 343 -14.98 2.02 -5.47
C ARG A 343 -14.46 3.18 -4.61
N ASP A 344 -14.50 3.02 -3.29
CA ASP A 344 -14.08 4.07 -2.36
C ASP A 344 -12.58 4.38 -2.48
N PHE A 345 -11.75 3.35 -2.67
CA PHE A 345 -10.33 3.51 -2.89
C PHE A 345 -10.02 4.11 -4.26
N LEU A 346 -10.75 3.73 -5.30
CA LEU A 346 -10.61 4.36 -6.61
C LEU A 346 -10.93 5.86 -6.53
N ASP A 347 -12.02 6.23 -5.85
CA ASP A 347 -12.40 7.64 -5.65
C ASP A 347 -11.32 8.41 -4.88
N TYR A 348 -10.87 7.88 -3.74
CA TYR A 348 -9.78 8.48 -2.96
C TYR A 348 -8.50 8.63 -3.79
N SER A 349 -8.13 7.59 -4.54
CA SER A 349 -6.87 7.56 -5.28
C SER A 349 -6.74 8.66 -6.34
N LYS A 350 -7.87 9.09 -6.91
CA LYS A 350 -7.93 10.20 -7.89
C LYS A 350 -7.64 11.56 -7.25
N HIS A 351 -7.93 11.71 -5.97
CA HIS A 351 -7.71 12.94 -5.22
C HIS A 351 -6.36 12.98 -4.50
N ALA A 352 -5.74 11.82 -4.25
CA ALA A 352 -4.50 11.68 -3.48
C ALA A 352 -3.26 11.41 -4.36
N TYR A 353 -3.33 11.61 -5.69
CA TYR A 353 -2.23 11.26 -6.61
C TYR A 353 -1.80 9.77 -6.53
N LEU A 354 -2.72 8.89 -6.14
CA LEU A 354 -2.53 7.45 -6.01
C LEU A 354 -3.17 6.68 -7.17
N SER A 355 -3.38 7.31 -8.32
CA SER A 355 -4.11 6.73 -9.47
C SER A 355 -3.57 5.36 -9.90
N SER A 356 -2.25 5.15 -9.81
CA SER A 356 -1.61 3.84 -10.04
C SER A 356 -2.08 2.78 -9.04
N ASN A 357 -2.24 3.11 -7.77
CA ASN A 357 -2.71 2.20 -6.73
C ASN A 357 -4.20 1.90 -6.93
N GLY A 358 -5.02 2.92 -7.20
CA GLY A 358 -6.44 2.75 -7.53
C GLY A 358 -6.64 1.84 -8.75
N MET A 359 -5.84 2.05 -9.81
CA MET A 359 -5.84 1.17 -10.98
C MET A 359 -5.48 -0.27 -10.63
N ARG A 360 -4.41 -0.50 -9.84
CA ARG A 360 -4.05 -1.86 -9.39
C ARG A 360 -5.17 -2.54 -8.61
N ALA A 361 -5.89 -1.80 -7.77
CA ALA A 361 -7.05 -2.33 -7.05
C ALA A 361 -8.16 -2.79 -8.03
N THR A 362 -8.48 -1.99 -9.04
CA THR A 362 -9.46 -2.38 -10.07
C THR A 362 -9.01 -3.57 -10.91
N ILE A 363 -7.71 -3.68 -11.23
CA ILE A 363 -7.12 -4.82 -11.94
C ILE A 363 -7.22 -6.10 -11.10
N ASN A 364 -6.91 -6.02 -9.80
CA ASN A 364 -7.08 -7.16 -8.90
C ASN A 364 -8.56 -7.59 -8.84
N TYR A 365 -9.48 -6.62 -8.73
CA TYR A 365 -10.91 -6.89 -8.66
C TYR A 365 -11.46 -7.59 -9.92
N ILE A 366 -11.08 -7.14 -11.13
CA ILE A 366 -11.54 -7.79 -12.37
C ILE A 366 -10.93 -9.18 -12.57
N LYS A 367 -9.71 -9.44 -12.07
CA LYS A 367 -9.12 -10.79 -12.07
C LYS A 367 -9.88 -11.77 -11.19
N GLU A 368 -10.38 -11.31 -10.05
CA GLU A 368 -11.22 -12.12 -9.14
C GLU A 368 -12.70 -12.20 -9.58
N ASN A 369 -13.10 -11.37 -10.56
CA ASN A 369 -14.47 -11.26 -11.07
C ASN A 369 -14.52 -11.19 -12.62
N PRO A 370 -13.99 -12.21 -13.32
CA PRO A 370 -14.01 -12.26 -14.78
C PRO A 370 -15.43 -12.12 -15.32
N GLY A 371 -15.61 -11.32 -16.37
CA GLY A 371 -16.92 -11.14 -17.02
C GLY A 371 -17.93 -10.28 -16.24
N SER A 372 -17.58 -9.72 -15.07
CA SER A 372 -18.45 -8.77 -14.37
C SER A 372 -18.49 -7.42 -15.08
N ILE A 373 -19.70 -6.93 -15.43
CA ILE A 373 -19.89 -5.58 -15.99
C ILE A 373 -19.35 -4.52 -15.01
N GLU A 374 -19.63 -4.67 -13.72
CA GLU A 374 -19.19 -3.75 -12.67
C GLU A 374 -17.65 -3.68 -12.60
N ALA A 375 -16.96 -4.82 -12.69
CA ALA A 375 -15.51 -4.84 -12.70
C ALA A 375 -14.92 -4.17 -13.96
N GLN A 376 -15.54 -4.37 -15.12
CA GLN A 376 -15.13 -3.73 -16.38
C GLN A 376 -15.33 -2.20 -16.32
N VAL A 377 -16.45 -1.74 -15.75
CA VAL A 377 -16.73 -0.32 -15.57
C VAL A 377 -15.74 0.32 -14.59
N LEU A 378 -15.43 -0.33 -13.47
CA LEU A 378 -14.43 0.17 -12.52
C LEU A 378 -13.04 0.28 -13.16
N LEU A 379 -12.64 -0.69 -13.97
CA LEU A 379 -11.39 -0.65 -14.74
C LEU A 379 -11.37 0.54 -15.72
N ALA A 380 -12.47 0.77 -16.44
CA ALA A 380 -12.59 1.93 -17.34
C ALA A 380 -12.55 3.27 -16.57
N ARG A 381 -13.19 3.34 -15.39
CA ARG A 381 -13.16 4.53 -14.52
C ARG A 381 -11.77 4.80 -13.97
N ALA A 382 -10.97 3.78 -13.66
CA ALA A 382 -9.58 3.94 -13.22
C ALA A 382 -8.68 4.52 -14.31
N GLN A 383 -9.07 4.31 -15.56
CA GLN A 383 -8.41 4.86 -16.74
C GLN A 383 -9.03 6.19 -17.22
N GLY A 384 -10.03 6.71 -16.52
CA GLY A 384 -10.80 7.89 -16.92
C GLY A 384 -10.61 9.04 -15.93
N GLU A 385 -9.56 9.83 -16.16
CA GLU A 385 -9.30 11.10 -15.49
C GLU A 385 -9.48 12.26 -16.48
N TYR A 386 -9.50 13.50 -15.98
CA TYR A 386 -9.87 14.70 -16.76
C TYR A 386 -9.03 14.88 -18.04
N PHE A 387 -7.80 14.35 -18.07
CA PHE A 387 -6.88 14.41 -19.22
C PHE A 387 -6.47 13.03 -19.76
N ASN A 388 -7.10 11.94 -19.30
CA ASN A 388 -6.77 10.57 -19.71
C ASN A 388 -7.92 9.94 -20.54
N PRO A 389 -7.81 9.90 -21.88
CA PRO A 389 -8.85 9.34 -22.75
C PRO A 389 -8.79 7.81 -22.87
N ILE A 390 -7.90 7.11 -22.16
CA ILE A 390 -7.84 5.63 -22.18
C ILE A 390 -9.16 5.05 -21.68
N GLY A 391 -9.67 5.56 -20.56
CA GLY A 391 -10.91 5.09 -19.94
C GLY A 391 -12.09 5.22 -20.88
N LEU A 392 -12.20 6.33 -21.60
CA LEU A 392 -13.24 6.55 -22.61
C LEU A 392 -13.15 5.52 -23.75
N HIS A 393 -11.98 5.32 -24.33
CA HIS A 393 -11.81 4.31 -25.40
C HIS A 393 -12.10 2.90 -24.91
N LEU A 394 -11.67 2.56 -23.68
CA LEU A 394 -11.96 1.27 -23.06
C LEU A 394 -13.47 1.10 -22.85
N SER A 395 -14.15 2.18 -22.48
CA SER A 395 -15.60 2.22 -22.33
C SER A 395 -16.32 1.91 -23.64
N THR A 396 -15.88 2.47 -24.77
CA THR A 396 -16.44 2.16 -26.09
C THR A 396 -16.32 0.67 -26.41
N LEU A 397 -15.18 0.05 -26.08
CA LEU A 397 -14.97 -1.40 -26.29
C LEU A 397 -15.90 -2.24 -25.39
N ILE A 398 -16.06 -1.85 -24.12
CA ILE A 398 -16.98 -2.51 -23.18
C ILE A 398 -18.43 -2.41 -23.67
N VAL A 399 -18.89 -1.22 -24.04
CA VAL A 399 -20.26 -1.02 -24.55
C VAL A 399 -20.48 -1.86 -25.81
N SER A 400 -19.49 -1.95 -26.70
CA SER A 400 -19.57 -2.80 -27.89
C SER A 400 -19.67 -4.29 -27.57
N ASP A 401 -19.04 -4.77 -26.50
CA ASP A 401 -19.08 -6.18 -26.11
C ASP A 401 -20.45 -6.61 -25.55
N TRP A 402 -21.06 -5.74 -24.74
CA TRP A 402 -22.28 -6.06 -24.00
C TRP A 402 -23.57 -5.61 -24.70
N GLY A 403 -23.49 -4.60 -25.56
CA GLY A 403 -24.63 -4.04 -26.27
C GLY A 403 -25.74 -3.58 -25.31
N PRO A 404 -27.01 -3.94 -25.55
CA PRO A 404 -28.15 -3.45 -24.76
C PRO A 404 -28.09 -3.77 -23.26
N LYS A 405 -27.36 -4.80 -22.84
CA LYS A 405 -27.24 -5.19 -21.42
C LYS A 405 -26.55 -4.14 -20.55
N MET A 406 -25.82 -3.19 -21.15
CA MET A 406 -25.17 -2.12 -20.39
C MET A 406 -26.17 -1.13 -19.79
N TYR A 407 -27.28 -0.85 -20.46
CA TYR A 407 -28.26 0.15 -20.00
C TYR A 407 -29.00 -0.26 -18.72
N ASP A 408 -28.99 -1.56 -18.39
CA ASP A 408 -29.58 -2.10 -17.17
C ASP A 408 -28.64 -1.94 -15.95
N ASN A 409 -27.38 -1.53 -16.16
CA ASN A 409 -26.40 -1.37 -15.09
C ASN A 409 -26.19 0.12 -14.77
N GLU A 410 -26.49 0.53 -13.54
CA GLU A 410 -26.42 1.93 -13.10
C GLU A 410 -25.02 2.53 -13.27
N MET A 411 -23.95 1.79 -12.94
CA MET A 411 -22.58 2.27 -13.12
C MET A 411 -22.17 2.39 -14.59
N ALA A 412 -22.76 1.57 -15.46
CA ALA A 412 -22.53 1.66 -16.90
C ALA A 412 -23.22 2.89 -17.52
N ASN A 413 -24.33 3.36 -16.95
CA ASN A 413 -25.04 4.54 -17.46
C ASN A 413 -24.17 5.81 -17.35
N GLU A 414 -23.44 6.01 -16.25
CA GLU A 414 -22.45 7.10 -16.12
C GLU A 414 -21.40 7.07 -17.24
N LEU A 415 -21.02 5.87 -17.67
CA LEU A 415 -20.04 5.66 -18.72
C LEU A 415 -20.59 5.99 -20.10
N ILE A 416 -21.83 5.58 -20.36
CA ILE A 416 -22.55 5.86 -21.60
C ILE A 416 -22.79 7.36 -21.74
N ASP A 417 -23.29 8.02 -20.69
CA ASP A 417 -23.52 9.47 -20.68
C ASP A 417 -22.23 10.23 -20.98
N LYS A 418 -21.10 9.78 -20.42
CA LYS A 418 -19.79 10.36 -20.70
C LYS A 418 -19.36 10.15 -22.16
N ILE A 419 -19.56 8.95 -22.72
CA ILE A 419 -19.30 8.67 -24.14
C ILE A 419 -20.15 9.57 -25.05
N GLU A 420 -21.42 9.79 -24.69
CA GLU A 420 -22.36 10.57 -25.50
C GLU A 420 -22.11 12.09 -25.39
N ALA A 421 -21.68 12.58 -24.23
CA ALA A 421 -21.37 13.99 -24.00
C ALA A 421 -20.04 14.44 -24.63
N GLU A 422 -19.09 13.52 -24.79
CA GLU A 422 -17.73 13.81 -25.26
C GLU A 422 -17.65 13.70 -26.80
N SER A 423 -17.58 14.85 -27.50
CA SER A 423 -17.63 14.91 -28.97
C SER A 423 -16.49 14.12 -29.65
N SER A 424 -16.78 13.38 -30.72
CA SER A 424 -15.84 12.48 -31.41
C SER A 424 -14.61 13.15 -32.06
N ALA A 425 -14.52 14.48 -32.07
CA ALA A 425 -13.50 15.22 -32.84
C ALA A 425 -12.16 15.40 -32.09
N ASP A 426 -12.16 15.56 -30.77
CA ASP A 426 -10.92 15.75 -29.99
C ASP A 426 -10.18 14.42 -29.72
N TYR A 427 -10.87 13.28 -29.75
CA TYR A 427 -10.30 11.97 -29.39
C TYR A 427 -9.51 11.29 -30.51
N ALA A 428 -9.80 11.61 -31.77
CA ALA A 428 -8.99 11.16 -32.90
C ALA A 428 -7.52 11.62 -32.78
N ALA A 429 -7.25 12.64 -31.95
CA ALA A 429 -5.91 13.14 -31.68
C ALA A 429 -5.07 12.24 -30.77
N TYR A 430 -5.64 11.25 -30.06
CA TYR A 430 -4.92 10.43 -29.05
C TYR A 430 -4.76 8.95 -29.46
N PRO A 431 -4.00 8.65 -30.53
CA PRO A 431 -3.86 7.28 -31.04
C PRO A 431 -3.28 6.30 -30.01
N SER A 432 -2.35 6.76 -29.14
CA SER A 432 -1.79 5.90 -28.09
C SER A 432 -2.84 5.50 -27.06
N ALA A 433 -3.77 6.38 -26.67
CA ALA A 433 -4.82 6.07 -25.72
C ALA A 433 -5.74 4.95 -26.21
N ARG A 434 -6.13 5.01 -27.49
CA ARG A 434 -6.93 3.96 -28.12
C ARG A 434 -6.20 2.63 -28.13
N ILE A 435 -4.90 2.62 -28.44
CA ILE A 435 -4.10 1.39 -28.44
C ILE A 435 -4.00 0.83 -27.02
N VAL A 436 -3.71 1.67 -26.02
CA VAL A 436 -3.63 1.23 -24.62
C VAL A 436 -4.97 0.72 -24.12
N ALA A 437 -6.09 1.34 -24.50
CA ALA A 437 -7.42 0.82 -24.19
C ALA A 437 -7.64 -0.59 -24.77
N SER A 438 -7.22 -0.84 -26.02
CA SER A 438 -7.25 -2.19 -26.61
C SER A 438 -6.34 -3.17 -25.86
N VAL A 439 -5.16 -2.74 -25.41
CA VAL A 439 -4.27 -3.57 -24.57
C VAL A 439 -4.96 -3.95 -23.26
N PHE A 440 -5.57 -3.00 -22.55
CA PHE A 440 -6.31 -3.29 -21.30
C PHE A 440 -7.51 -4.19 -21.52
N HIS A 441 -8.23 -3.97 -22.62
CA HIS A 441 -9.38 -4.80 -23.01
C HIS A 441 -8.98 -6.25 -23.24
N GLU A 442 -7.94 -6.50 -24.04
CA GLU A 442 -7.46 -7.87 -24.25
C GLU A 442 -6.87 -8.48 -22.97
N ALA A 443 -6.12 -7.71 -22.19
CA ALA A 443 -5.44 -8.19 -20.98
C ALA A 443 -6.42 -8.64 -19.88
N TYR A 444 -7.44 -7.82 -19.61
CA TYR A 444 -8.26 -7.97 -18.40
C TYR A 444 -9.72 -8.31 -18.67
N ILE A 445 -10.24 -7.93 -19.84
CA ILE A 445 -11.64 -8.18 -20.20
C ILE A 445 -11.76 -9.47 -21.01
N LYS A 446 -10.93 -9.63 -22.04
CA LYS A 446 -10.86 -10.88 -22.83
C LYS A 446 -9.96 -11.94 -22.21
N GLN A 447 -9.04 -11.53 -21.33
CA GLN A 447 -8.07 -12.40 -20.67
C GLN A 447 -7.20 -13.18 -21.66
N ASP A 448 -6.76 -12.50 -22.72
CA ASP A 448 -5.91 -13.05 -23.77
C ASP A 448 -4.49 -12.46 -23.67
N PRO A 449 -3.59 -13.07 -22.87
CA PRO A 449 -2.24 -12.55 -22.68
C PRO A 449 -1.42 -12.60 -23.97
N VAL A 450 -1.67 -13.57 -24.86
CA VAL A 450 -0.94 -13.73 -26.13
C VAL A 450 -1.27 -12.58 -27.07
N LYS A 451 -2.56 -12.29 -27.25
CA LYS A 451 -3.01 -11.16 -28.06
C LYS A 451 -2.65 -9.82 -27.45
N THR A 452 -2.64 -9.72 -26.11
CA THR A 452 -2.14 -8.54 -25.40
C THR A 452 -0.67 -8.26 -25.74
N LEU A 453 0.19 -9.29 -25.70
CA LEU A 453 1.60 -9.15 -26.08
C LEU A 453 1.76 -8.80 -27.55
N GLU A 454 0.97 -9.39 -28.44
CA GLU A 454 0.98 -9.04 -29.87
C GLU A 454 0.64 -7.56 -30.08
N LEU A 455 -0.42 -7.07 -29.42
CA LEU A 455 -0.81 -5.65 -29.48
C LEU A 455 0.31 -4.74 -28.97
N LEU A 456 0.95 -5.09 -27.85
CA LEU A 456 2.08 -4.33 -27.31
C LEU A 456 3.24 -4.29 -28.33
N LYS A 457 3.68 -5.45 -28.84
CA LYS A 457 4.80 -5.55 -29.80
C LYS A 457 4.56 -4.73 -31.06
N ASN A 458 3.37 -4.84 -31.62
CA ASN A 458 3.05 -4.19 -32.89
C ASN A 458 2.91 -2.66 -32.76
N ASN A 459 2.73 -2.13 -31.56
CA ASN A 459 2.40 -0.72 -31.37
C ASN A 459 3.36 0.06 -30.45
N ILE A 460 4.26 -0.59 -29.70
CA ILE A 460 5.11 0.10 -28.71
C ILE A 460 5.95 1.22 -29.32
N SER A 461 6.50 1.03 -30.53
CA SER A 461 7.26 2.07 -31.24
C SER A 461 6.37 3.25 -31.60
N ALA A 462 5.18 3.00 -32.15
CA ALA A 462 4.24 4.05 -32.53
C ALA A 462 3.74 4.83 -31.30
N ILE A 463 3.51 4.15 -30.18
CA ILE A 463 3.15 4.79 -28.91
C ILE A 463 4.27 5.75 -28.48
N LYS A 464 5.52 5.30 -28.46
CA LYS A 464 6.69 6.12 -28.11
C LYS A 464 6.79 7.36 -29.00
N ASP A 465 6.70 7.18 -30.31
CA ASP A 465 6.77 8.29 -31.27
C ASP A 465 5.66 9.32 -31.04
N ASN A 466 4.44 8.86 -30.77
CA ASN A 466 3.30 9.73 -30.49
C ASN A 466 3.47 10.52 -29.18
N LEU A 467 4.00 9.88 -28.13
CA LEU A 467 4.27 10.54 -26.85
C LEU A 467 5.39 11.58 -27.00
N ASN A 468 6.52 11.20 -27.61
CA ASN A 468 7.66 12.08 -27.84
C ASN A 468 7.30 13.29 -28.71
N LYS A 469 6.40 13.12 -29.68
CA LYS A 469 5.90 14.25 -30.48
C LYS A 469 5.10 15.24 -29.64
N ARG A 470 4.25 14.76 -28.72
CA ARG A 470 3.37 15.60 -27.90
C ARG A 470 4.11 16.32 -26.77
N MET A 471 5.09 15.66 -26.15
CA MET A 471 5.88 16.26 -25.07
C MET A 471 6.73 17.45 -25.54
N LYS A 472 7.04 17.53 -26.84
CA LYS A 472 7.73 18.70 -27.43
C LYS A 472 6.94 20.00 -27.37
N ASP A 473 5.63 19.93 -27.20
CA ASP A 473 4.77 21.13 -27.19
C ASP A 473 4.72 21.83 -25.81
N THR A 474 5.45 21.35 -24.80
CA THR A 474 5.57 21.93 -23.43
C THR A 474 4.23 22.39 -22.85
N ASP A 475 3.21 21.53 -22.95
CA ASP A 475 1.88 21.75 -22.38
C ASP A 475 1.66 20.76 -21.23
N MET A 476 1.27 21.29 -20.07
CA MET A 476 0.98 20.50 -18.86
C MET A 476 -0.02 19.35 -19.13
N TYR A 477 -0.97 19.54 -20.04
CA TYR A 477 -1.90 18.51 -20.49
C TYR A 477 -1.16 17.35 -21.16
N ASN A 478 -0.22 17.64 -22.05
CA ASN A 478 0.51 16.62 -22.80
C ASN A 478 1.42 15.81 -21.87
N ASP A 479 1.99 16.43 -20.85
CA ASP A 479 2.80 15.76 -19.83
C ASP A 479 1.95 14.81 -18.99
N TYR A 480 0.78 15.26 -18.53
CA TYR A 480 -0.15 14.42 -17.77
C TYR A 480 -0.62 13.21 -18.58
N TYR A 481 -1.00 13.44 -19.84
CA TYR A 481 -1.40 12.39 -20.76
C TYR A 481 -0.27 11.38 -20.99
N ALA A 482 0.96 11.85 -21.24
CA ALA A 482 2.12 10.98 -21.46
C ALA A 482 2.44 10.14 -20.23
N SER A 483 2.40 10.74 -19.03
CA SER A 483 2.57 10.02 -17.76
C SER A 483 1.50 8.95 -17.59
N SER A 484 0.23 9.28 -17.83
CA SER A 484 -0.90 8.35 -17.71
C SER A 484 -0.77 7.14 -18.64
N VAL A 485 -0.37 7.37 -19.90
CA VAL A 485 -0.11 6.29 -20.88
C VAL A 485 1.07 5.42 -20.43
N LYS A 486 2.16 6.04 -19.96
CA LYS A 486 3.34 5.33 -19.47
C LYS A 486 3.02 4.46 -18.26
N ASP A 487 2.30 5.00 -17.28
CA ASP A 487 1.92 4.28 -16.06
C ASP A 487 0.99 3.10 -16.36
N SER A 488 0.01 3.31 -17.25
CA SER A 488 -0.91 2.27 -17.71
C SER A 488 -0.17 1.12 -18.40
N LEU A 489 0.74 1.44 -19.32
CA LEU A 489 1.57 0.42 -19.99
C LEU A 489 2.49 -0.30 -19.01
N SER A 490 3.15 0.43 -18.12
CA SER A 490 4.05 -0.15 -17.11
C SER A 490 3.31 -1.15 -16.25
N ILE A 491 2.07 -0.84 -15.84
CA ILE A 491 1.26 -1.72 -15.02
C ILE A 491 0.89 -3.01 -15.77
N VAL A 492 0.42 -2.94 -17.02
CA VAL A 492 0.07 -4.15 -17.80
C VAL A 492 1.30 -5.00 -18.09
N ILE A 493 2.42 -4.38 -18.46
CA ILE A 493 3.65 -5.10 -18.79
C ILE A 493 4.25 -5.77 -17.55
N ASP A 494 4.32 -5.06 -16.42
CA ASP A 494 4.75 -5.66 -15.14
C ASP A 494 3.85 -6.83 -14.77
N ASP A 495 2.54 -6.69 -14.97
CA ASP A 495 1.57 -7.73 -14.66
C ASP A 495 1.74 -8.98 -15.54
N LEU A 496 1.86 -8.81 -16.86
CA LEU A 496 2.16 -9.90 -17.79
C LEU A 496 3.48 -10.58 -17.42
N TYR A 497 4.54 -9.79 -17.18
CA TYR A 497 5.87 -10.29 -16.84
C TYR A 497 5.85 -11.13 -15.55
N LEU A 498 5.17 -10.66 -14.51
CA LEU A 498 5.07 -11.36 -13.22
C LEU A 498 4.31 -12.68 -13.33
N ASN A 499 3.25 -12.71 -14.14
CA ASN A 499 2.40 -13.89 -14.31
C ASN A 499 2.96 -14.88 -15.34
N ASP A 500 3.84 -14.44 -16.25
CA ASP A 500 4.54 -15.33 -17.17
C ASP A 500 5.46 -16.32 -16.46
N HIS A 501 6.13 -15.87 -15.40
CA HIS A 501 6.96 -16.73 -14.54
C HIS A 501 6.16 -17.79 -13.77
N LEU A 502 4.83 -17.73 -13.77
CA LEU A 502 3.96 -18.76 -13.22
C LEU A 502 3.52 -19.80 -14.26
N GLY A 503 3.90 -19.64 -15.54
CA GLY A 503 3.29 -20.40 -16.63
C GLY A 503 1.83 -20.01 -16.89
N LEU A 504 1.40 -18.85 -16.36
CA LEU A 504 0.05 -18.29 -16.52
C LEU A 504 0.03 -17.11 -17.51
N GLY A 505 1.19 -16.76 -18.08
CA GLY A 505 1.34 -15.66 -19.03
C GLY A 505 1.45 -16.14 -20.48
N THR A 506 2.32 -15.50 -21.24
CA THR A 506 2.46 -15.64 -22.69
C THR A 506 3.39 -16.78 -23.11
N GLY A 507 4.27 -17.24 -22.22
CA GLY A 507 5.45 -18.06 -22.54
C GLY A 507 6.65 -17.26 -23.08
N HIS A 508 6.60 -15.93 -23.07
CA HIS A 508 7.56 -15.03 -23.72
C HIS A 508 8.25 -14.05 -22.74
N THR A 509 8.81 -14.57 -21.65
CA THR A 509 9.38 -13.76 -20.55
C THR A 509 10.46 -12.77 -21.00
N LEU A 510 11.36 -13.21 -21.90
CA LEU A 510 12.46 -12.38 -22.40
C LEU A 510 11.93 -11.19 -23.21
N GLU A 511 10.92 -11.41 -24.05
CA GLU A 511 10.31 -10.35 -24.86
C GLU A 511 9.60 -9.32 -23.97
N LEU A 512 8.88 -9.78 -22.94
CA LEU A 512 8.27 -8.89 -21.95
C LEU A 512 9.33 -8.07 -21.20
N GLN A 513 10.48 -8.66 -20.89
CA GLN A 513 11.60 -7.95 -20.26
C GLN A 513 12.19 -6.87 -21.18
N GLU A 514 12.35 -7.15 -22.48
CA GLU A 514 12.82 -6.17 -23.46
C GLU A 514 11.87 -4.98 -23.58
N ILE A 515 10.56 -5.25 -23.73
CA ILE A 515 9.53 -4.19 -23.77
C ILE A 515 9.55 -3.37 -22.48
N ARG A 516 9.60 -4.04 -21.33
CA ARG A 516 9.66 -3.40 -20.00
C ARG A 516 10.86 -2.48 -19.84
N ASN A 517 12.05 -2.93 -20.27
CA ASN A 517 13.27 -2.13 -20.20
C ASN A 517 13.18 -0.92 -21.12
N SER A 518 12.58 -1.08 -22.30
CA SER A 518 12.43 0.00 -23.27
C SER A 518 11.53 1.15 -22.78
N LEU A 519 10.66 0.93 -21.79
CA LEU A 519 9.84 1.99 -21.17
C LEU A 519 10.55 2.69 -20.00
N LYS A 520 11.63 2.11 -19.49
CA LYS A 520 12.43 2.63 -18.38
C LYS A 520 13.61 3.48 -18.82
N GLU A 521 14.03 3.38 -20.08
CA GLU A 521 15.05 4.26 -20.64
C GLU A 521 14.54 5.71 -20.55
N ASP A 522 15.40 6.63 -20.11
CA ASP A 522 15.13 8.06 -19.88
C ASP A 522 14.80 8.83 -21.18
N ASP A 523 14.50 8.13 -22.28
CA ASP A 523 14.21 8.64 -23.63
C ASP A 523 12.89 9.44 -23.73
N PHE A 524 12.21 9.69 -22.60
CA PHE A 524 10.98 10.48 -22.52
C PHE A 524 11.20 11.92 -22.04
N TYR A 525 12.44 12.39 -21.87
CA TYR A 525 12.74 13.77 -21.51
C TYR A 525 13.54 14.51 -22.59
#